data_AF-A0A934GHR8-F1
#
_entry.id   AF-A0A934GHR8-F1
#
_cell.length_a   1.000
_cell.length_b   1.000
_cell.length_c   1.000
_cell.angle_alpha   90.00
_cell.angle_beta   90.00
_cell.angle_gamma   90.00
#
_symmetry.space_group_name_H-M   'P 1'
#
loop_
_entity.id
_entity.type
_entity.pdbx_description
1 polymer ?
#
loop_
_entity_poly.entity_id
_entity_poly.type
_entity_poly.pdbx_seq_one_letter_code
_entity_poly.pdbx_strand_id
1 'polypeptide(L)'
;MPSVRIAAMPTPAPDRDANTIAADWRTRLAQTTATLLRVPLPRTDRTLIAESLAEFVTATLAAGQTLLIVVPDDECLPELSNALDLALRPLCLVLPGPGFAAEITLRATLSLLNSRLARGDEGNFSAVWESQRKHLAQSAELWQAALAWSPSSSGGKQRPAQIGELFPVCVLHAAQSGLLSPKKRDILLVLQAQRLSEQLPEMLAWATCALLLQDTLPGSGSLVILDEDARLKAELEMLAQELGDMELEFATLQAELAEFSRDYHARVGSRMIELDALQAKIARCYADRLAADEAAQSRAEQAQAKAEQSRQEHRRFTELDQESEKPFAPSSDLKRLFRQLAQKIHPDRASGEADRAWRSELMSEANRAYRAGDEMVLLEILNQWQAGPPEHAANQSETVAPQGPARQIARMQKRLAEIEAELNHLIASRLYELFAAANLARQRNRDLLQELVEQLDAQIAAARARLAELGTDEFPG
;
A
#
# COMPACT_ATOMS: atom_id res chain seq x y z
N MET A 1 -35.74 -58.77 26.87
CA MET A 1 -34.92 -57.55 26.82
C MET A 1 -34.77 -57.16 25.35
N PRO A 2 -35.47 -56.10 24.87
CA PRO A 2 -35.38 -55.69 23.49
C PRO A 2 -34.06 -54.91 23.28
N SER A 3 -33.30 -55.30 22.25
CA SER A 3 -32.08 -54.60 21.84
C SER A 3 -32.43 -53.26 21.22
N VAL A 4 -32.09 -52.18 21.92
CA VAL A 4 -32.22 -50.80 21.43
C VAL A 4 -31.19 -50.60 20.30
N ARG A 5 -31.66 -50.42 19.06
CA ARG A 5 -30.83 -49.90 17.97
C ARG A 5 -30.63 -48.41 18.21
N ILE A 6 -29.41 -48.03 18.57
CA ILE A 6 -28.98 -46.63 18.60
C ILE A 6 -28.87 -46.17 17.15
N ALA A 7 -29.70 -45.20 16.74
CA ALA A 7 -29.58 -44.55 15.45
C ALA A 7 -28.22 -43.85 15.38
N ALA A 8 -27.44 -44.14 14.34
CA ALA A 8 -26.20 -43.44 14.04
C ALA A 8 -26.51 -41.94 13.94
N MET A 9 -25.79 -41.14 14.72
CA MET A 9 -25.82 -39.68 14.58
C MET A 9 -25.39 -39.32 13.16
N PRO A 10 -26.03 -38.33 12.51
CA PRO A 10 -25.54 -37.83 11.24
C PRO A 10 -24.12 -37.28 11.45
N THR A 11 -23.16 -37.81 10.71
CA THR A 11 -21.81 -37.26 10.56
C THR A 11 -21.92 -35.75 10.30
N PRO A 12 -21.19 -34.89 11.04
CA PRO A 12 -21.11 -33.48 10.69
C PRO A 12 -20.55 -33.37 9.25
N ALA A 13 -21.21 -32.57 8.42
CA ALA A 13 -20.71 -32.25 7.09
C ALA A 13 -19.28 -31.70 7.22
N PRO A 14 -18.36 -32.02 6.29
CA PRO A 14 -16.98 -31.55 6.39
C PRO A 14 -16.95 -30.02 6.43
N ASP A 15 -16.23 -29.44 7.39
CA ASP A 15 -15.92 -28.02 7.44
C ASP A 15 -15.38 -27.61 6.06
N ARG A 16 -16.16 -26.82 5.32
CA ARG A 16 -15.73 -26.30 4.02
C ARG A 16 -14.77 -25.16 4.28
N ASP A 17 -13.53 -25.34 3.86
CA ASP A 17 -12.51 -24.29 3.81
C ASP A 17 -12.96 -23.13 2.89
N ALA A 18 -12.54 -21.89 3.19
CA ALA A 18 -12.93 -20.65 2.50
C ALA A 18 -12.69 -20.74 0.98
N ASN A 19 -11.56 -21.30 0.57
CA ASN A 19 -11.21 -21.50 -0.84
C ASN A 19 -12.21 -22.45 -1.54
N THR A 20 -12.67 -23.50 -0.85
CA THR A 20 -13.66 -24.43 -1.41
C THR A 20 -15.01 -23.76 -1.62
N ILE A 21 -15.41 -22.87 -0.70
CA ILE A 21 -16.65 -22.09 -0.80
C ILE A 21 -16.57 -21.12 -1.99
N ALA A 22 -15.47 -20.37 -2.10
CA ALA A 22 -15.23 -19.46 -3.22
C ALA A 22 -15.22 -20.18 -4.57
N ALA A 23 -14.57 -21.34 -4.65
CA ALA A 23 -14.53 -22.17 -5.85
C ALA A 23 -15.92 -22.70 -6.25
N ASP A 24 -16.75 -23.11 -5.27
CA ASP A 24 -18.14 -23.53 -5.51
C ASP A 24 -18.98 -22.38 -6.09
N TRP A 25 -18.85 -21.17 -5.54
CA TRP A 25 -19.54 -19.98 -6.08
C TRP A 25 -19.15 -19.69 -7.53
N ARG A 26 -17.85 -19.71 -7.86
CA ARG A 26 -17.35 -19.49 -9.22
C ARG A 26 -17.82 -20.57 -10.19
N THR A 27 -17.73 -21.83 -9.77
CA THR A 27 -18.13 -22.97 -10.61
C THR A 27 -19.60 -22.87 -10.96
N ARG A 28 -20.46 -22.53 -9.99
CA ARG A 28 -21.89 -22.33 -10.26
C ARG A 28 -22.15 -21.11 -11.15
N LEU A 29 -21.44 -20.00 -10.97
CA LEU A 29 -21.55 -18.84 -11.85
C LEU A 29 -21.18 -19.20 -13.31
N ALA A 30 -20.10 -19.97 -13.52
CA ALA A 30 -19.64 -20.35 -14.85
C ALA A 30 -20.55 -21.40 -15.54
N GLN A 31 -21.17 -22.29 -14.77
CA GLN A 31 -22.05 -23.35 -15.29
C GLN A 31 -23.47 -22.86 -15.58
N THR A 32 -23.86 -21.72 -15.04
CA THR A 32 -25.23 -21.21 -15.15
C THR A 32 -25.39 -20.41 -16.44
N THR A 33 -26.34 -20.79 -17.29
CA THR A 33 -26.77 -19.99 -18.45
C THR A 33 -27.62 -18.78 -18.04
N ALA A 34 -28.11 -18.76 -16.80
CA ALA A 34 -28.83 -17.62 -16.24
C ALA A 34 -27.86 -16.50 -15.83
N THR A 35 -28.27 -15.26 -16.06
CA THR A 35 -27.55 -14.05 -15.60
C THR A 35 -27.61 -13.85 -14.08
N LEU A 36 -28.41 -14.66 -13.37
CA LEU A 36 -28.67 -14.52 -11.93
C LEU A 36 -28.57 -15.87 -11.20
N LEU A 37 -27.73 -15.93 -10.17
CA LEU A 37 -27.56 -17.09 -9.31
C LEU A 37 -27.84 -16.71 -7.84
N ARG A 38 -28.68 -17.50 -7.15
CA ARG A 38 -28.95 -17.35 -5.71
C ARG A 38 -28.28 -18.48 -4.94
N VAL A 39 -27.49 -18.15 -3.92
CA VAL A 39 -26.77 -19.12 -3.10
C VAL A 39 -27.01 -18.80 -1.61
N PRO A 40 -27.28 -19.80 -0.75
CA PRO A 40 -27.37 -19.57 0.68
C PRO A 40 -26.02 -19.13 1.24
N LEU A 41 -26.02 -18.14 2.13
CA LEU A 41 -24.84 -17.73 2.88
C LEU A 41 -24.38 -18.88 3.78
N PRO A 42 -23.07 -19.20 3.82
CA PRO A 42 -22.53 -20.18 4.77
C PRO A 42 -22.89 -19.77 6.21
N ARG A 43 -23.40 -20.71 7.01
CA ARG A 43 -23.91 -20.45 8.38
C ARG A 43 -22.82 -20.23 9.43
N THR A 44 -21.57 -20.42 9.08
CA THR A 44 -20.46 -20.56 10.02
C THR A 44 -19.53 -19.37 9.87
N ASP A 45 -19.48 -18.53 10.90
CA ASP A 45 -18.45 -17.51 11.14
C ASP A 45 -18.38 -16.32 10.16
N ARG A 46 -18.40 -15.09 10.70
CA ARG A 46 -18.21 -13.86 9.90
C ARG A 46 -16.83 -13.84 9.23
N THR A 47 -15.82 -14.37 9.92
CA THR A 47 -14.46 -14.49 9.42
C THR A 47 -14.39 -15.40 8.19
N LEU A 48 -15.02 -16.57 8.24
CA LEU A 48 -15.07 -17.50 7.11
C LEU A 48 -15.76 -16.89 5.88
N ILE A 49 -16.80 -16.07 6.08
CA ILE A 49 -17.46 -15.34 4.99
C ILE A 49 -16.49 -14.33 4.36
N ALA A 50 -15.81 -13.54 5.19
CA ALA A 50 -14.81 -12.57 4.73
C ALA A 50 -13.66 -13.24 3.97
N GLU A 51 -13.13 -14.35 4.48
CA GLU A 51 -12.09 -15.16 3.83
C GLU A 51 -12.59 -15.74 2.50
N SER A 52 -13.80 -16.30 2.46
CA SER A 52 -14.39 -16.84 1.22
C SER A 52 -14.58 -15.76 0.16
N LEU A 53 -14.98 -14.55 0.57
CA LEU A 53 -15.09 -13.40 -0.33
C LEU A 53 -13.72 -12.93 -0.83
N ALA A 54 -12.71 -12.89 0.04
CA ALA A 54 -11.34 -12.53 -0.35
C ALA A 54 -10.74 -13.52 -1.36
N GLU A 55 -10.97 -14.83 -1.17
CA GLU A 55 -10.60 -15.86 -2.15
C GLU A 55 -11.34 -15.69 -3.47
N PHE A 56 -12.64 -15.37 -3.41
CA PHE A 56 -13.43 -15.08 -4.60
C PHE A 56 -12.90 -13.85 -5.37
N VAL A 57 -12.54 -12.78 -4.64
CA VAL A 57 -11.91 -11.57 -5.21
C VAL A 57 -10.59 -11.93 -5.90
N THR A 58 -9.72 -12.66 -5.22
CA THR A 58 -8.40 -13.09 -5.72
C THR A 58 -8.54 -13.86 -7.04
N ALA A 59 -9.44 -14.84 -7.07
CA ALA A 59 -9.68 -15.62 -8.27
C ALA A 59 -10.32 -14.79 -9.41
N THR A 60 -11.10 -13.75 -9.07
CA THR A 60 -11.75 -12.88 -10.08
C THR A 60 -10.74 -11.97 -10.75
N LEU A 61 -9.83 -11.39 -9.96
CA LEU A 61 -8.68 -10.63 -10.45
C LEU A 61 -7.75 -11.49 -11.32
N ALA A 62 -7.45 -12.72 -10.88
CA ALA A 62 -6.64 -13.66 -11.65
C ALA A 62 -7.26 -14.02 -13.02
N ALA A 63 -8.60 -13.99 -13.12
CA ALA A 63 -9.32 -14.19 -14.38
C ALA A 63 -9.41 -12.93 -15.26
N GLY A 64 -8.88 -11.79 -14.80
CA GLY A 64 -8.97 -10.51 -15.49
C GLY A 64 -10.38 -9.93 -15.54
N GLN A 65 -11.25 -10.34 -14.61
CA GLN A 65 -12.65 -9.91 -14.54
C GLN A 65 -12.82 -8.78 -13.52
N THR A 66 -13.84 -7.96 -13.75
CA THR A 66 -14.24 -6.87 -12.86
C THR A 66 -15.36 -7.31 -11.91
N LEU A 67 -15.27 -6.90 -10.65
CA LEU A 67 -16.18 -7.30 -9.59
C LEU A 67 -16.76 -6.09 -8.86
N LEU A 68 -18.07 -6.12 -8.62
CA LEU A 68 -18.74 -5.22 -7.71
C LEU A 68 -19.39 -6.04 -6.59
N ILE A 69 -18.99 -5.79 -5.35
CA ILE A 69 -19.62 -6.34 -4.14
C ILE A 69 -20.46 -5.25 -3.51
N VAL A 70 -21.73 -5.53 -3.24
CA VAL A 70 -22.63 -4.62 -2.52
C VAL A 70 -23.00 -5.24 -1.18
N VAL A 71 -22.80 -4.46 -0.12
CA VAL A 71 -23.08 -4.84 1.27
C VAL A 71 -24.20 -3.96 1.84
N PRO A 72 -25.07 -4.48 2.73
CA PRO A 72 -26.17 -3.71 3.28
C PRO A 72 -25.75 -2.75 4.41
N ASP A 73 -24.65 -3.05 5.10
CA ASP A 73 -24.07 -2.27 6.20
C ASP A 73 -22.54 -2.42 6.24
N ASP A 74 -21.89 -1.57 7.04
CA ASP A 74 -20.42 -1.50 7.14
C ASP A 74 -19.81 -2.61 8.03
N GLU A 75 -20.63 -3.44 8.70
CA GLU A 75 -20.14 -4.38 9.72
C GLU A 75 -19.12 -5.39 9.17
N CYS A 76 -19.30 -5.84 7.93
CA CYS A 76 -18.45 -6.86 7.30
C CYS A 76 -17.21 -6.29 6.58
N LEU A 77 -17.13 -4.97 6.41
CA LEU A 77 -16.05 -4.33 5.64
C LEU A 77 -14.67 -4.48 6.28
N PRO A 78 -14.49 -4.31 7.61
CA PRO A 78 -13.18 -4.46 8.23
C PRO A 78 -12.61 -5.87 8.09
N GLU A 79 -13.45 -6.88 8.33
CA GLU A 79 -13.09 -8.30 8.24
C GLU A 79 -12.72 -8.67 6.80
N LEU A 80 -13.53 -8.25 5.82
CA LEU A 80 -13.27 -8.48 4.41
C LEU A 80 -11.96 -7.82 3.96
N SER A 81 -11.75 -6.55 4.29
CA SER A 81 -10.54 -5.82 3.91
C SER A 81 -9.27 -6.38 4.59
N ASN A 82 -9.41 -7.07 5.74
CA ASN A 82 -8.31 -7.76 6.40
C ASN A 82 -7.99 -9.10 5.74
N ALA A 83 -9.02 -9.80 5.26
CA ALA A 83 -8.89 -11.06 4.55
C ALA A 83 -8.32 -10.91 3.13
N LEU A 84 -8.47 -9.74 2.50
CA LEU A 84 -7.87 -9.46 1.19
C LEU A 84 -6.35 -9.64 1.20
N ASP A 85 -5.81 -10.26 0.15
CA ASP A 85 -4.37 -10.37 -0.05
C ASP A 85 -3.73 -8.98 -0.13
N LEU A 86 -2.63 -8.78 0.61
CA LEU A 86 -1.93 -7.50 0.68
C LEU A 86 -1.43 -7.00 -0.68
N ALA A 87 -1.06 -7.92 -1.58
CA ALA A 87 -0.62 -7.58 -2.93
C ALA A 87 -1.77 -7.19 -3.85
N LEU A 88 -3.02 -7.56 -3.53
CA LEU A 88 -4.21 -7.22 -4.31
C LEU A 88 -5.07 -6.12 -3.67
N ARG A 89 -4.83 -5.81 -2.39
CA ARG A 89 -5.57 -4.79 -1.63
C ARG A 89 -5.66 -3.42 -2.32
N PRO A 90 -4.60 -2.89 -2.99
CA PRO A 90 -4.68 -1.61 -3.70
C PRO A 90 -5.58 -1.65 -4.95
N LEU A 91 -5.89 -2.83 -5.48
CA LEU A 91 -6.79 -3.03 -6.61
C LEU A 91 -8.27 -3.11 -6.17
N CYS A 92 -8.50 -3.21 -4.86
CA CYS A 92 -9.80 -3.39 -4.25
C CYS A 92 -10.22 -2.11 -3.53
N LEU A 93 -11.17 -1.38 -4.10
CA LEU A 93 -11.74 -0.20 -3.47
C LEU A 93 -12.86 -0.61 -2.51
N VAL A 94 -12.60 -0.52 -1.20
CA VAL A 94 -13.59 -0.83 -0.15
C VAL A 94 -14.14 0.49 0.39
N LEU A 95 -15.40 0.84 0.10
CA LEU A 95 -16.00 2.10 0.54
C LEU A 95 -17.07 1.87 1.62
N PRO A 96 -16.91 2.45 2.82
CA PRO A 96 -17.95 2.46 3.83
C PRO A 96 -19.13 3.36 3.41
N GLY A 97 -20.19 3.37 4.22
CA GLY A 97 -21.38 4.17 4.05
C GLY A 97 -21.14 5.68 3.90
N PRO A 98 -22.20 6.47 3.64
CA PRO A 98 -22.09 7.92 3.43
C PRO A 98 -21.49 8.64 4.63
N GLY A 99 -20.36 9.33 4.41
CA GLY A 99 -19.62 10.08 5.43
C GLY A 99 -18.21 10.44 4.99
N PHE A 100 -17.48 11.14 5.87
CA PHE A 100 -16.10 11.59 5.62
C PHE A 100 -15.10 10.42 5.47
N ALA A 101 -15.38 9.28 6.12
CA ALA A 101 -14.57 8.07 6.01
C ALA A 101 -14.47 7.52 4.58
N ALA A 102 -15.52 7.65 3.76
CA ALA A 102 -15.52 7.15 2.39
C ALA A 102 -14.52 7.91 1.49
N GLU A 103 -14.43 9.24 1.63
CA GLU A 103 -13.47 10.03 0.87
C GLU A 103 -12.04 9.80 1.30
N ILE A 104 -11.80 9.59 2.60
CA ILE A 104 -10.47 9.25 3.11
C ILE A 104 -10.04 7.88 2.57
N THR A 105 -10.93 6.89 2.68
CA THR A 105 -10.63 5.52 2.23
C THR A 105 -10.32 5.49 0.73
N LEU A 106 -11.07 6.25 -0.07
CA LEU A 106 -10.81 6.39 -1.50
C LEU A 106 -9.42 6.99 -1.77
N ARG A 107 -9.06 8.07 -1.07
CA ARG A 107 -7.76 8.73 -1.21
C ARG A 107 -6.60 7.84 -0.77
N ALA A 108 -6.72 7.20 0.38
CA ALA A 108 -5.76 6.22 0.87
C ALA A 108 -5.56 5.10 -0.18
N THR A 109 -6.64 4.51 -0.69
CA THR A 109 -6.56 3.44 -1.70
C THR A 109 -5.91 3.95 -3.01
N LEU A 110 -6.18 5.18 -3.44
CA LEU A 110 -5.52 5.78 -4.61
C LEU A 110 -4.01 5.98 -4.40
N SER A 111 -3.61 6.45 -3.23
CA SER A 111 -2.19 6.60 -2.87
C SER A 111 -1.48 5.25 -2.76
N LEU A 112 -2.12 4.23 -2.18
CA LEU A 112 -1.63 2.85 -2.18
C LEU A 112 -1.43 2.33 -3.61
N LEU A 113 -2.44 2.51 -4.47
CA LEU A 113 -2.38 2.10 -5.87
C LEU A 113 -1.25 2.81 -6.61
N ASN A 114 -1.15 4.14 -6.47
CA ASN A 114 -0.10 4.93 -7.10
C ASN A 114 1.31 4.48 -6.68
N SER A 115 1.50 4.24 -5.37
CA SER A 115 2.76 3.72 -4.84
C SER A 115 3.14 2.36 -5.45
N ARG A 116 2.17 1.47 -5.67
CA ARG A 116 2.41 0.10 -6.13
C ARG A 116 2.70 -0.02 -7.62
N LEU A 117 2.10 0.84 -8.46
CA LEU A 117 2.20 0.73 -9.92
C LEU A 117 3.63 0.72 -10.48
N ALA A 118 4.56 1.45 -9.84
CA ALA A 118 5.95 1.57 -10.26
C ALA A 118 6.88 0.52 -9.63
N ARG A 119 6.35 -0.35 -8.76
CA ARG A 119 7.12 -1.42 -8.12
C ARG A 119 7.01 -2.70 -8.93
N GLY A 120 8.13 -3.42 -8.97
CA GLY A 120 8.33 -4.56 -9.85
C GLY A 120 8.70 -5.80 -9.07
N ASP A 121 7.76 -6.32 -8.27
CA ASP A 121 7.70 -7.73 -7.88
C ASP A 121 6.47 -7.96 -7.00
N GLU A 122 5.36 -8.37 -7.62
CA GLU A 122 4.17 -8.85 -6.90
C GLU A 122 4.04 -10.37 -7.05
N GLY A 123 5.18 -11.05 -7.19
CA GLY A 123 5.29 -12.50 -7.25
C GLY A 123 4.26 -13.12 -8.20
N ASN A 124 3.32 -13.87 -7.63
CA ASN A 124 2.30 -14.61 -8.38
C ASN A 124 1.25 -13.72 -9.08
N PHE A 125 1.19 -12.42 -8.79
CA PHE A 125 0.16 -11.50 -9.31
C PHE A 125 0.65 -10.55 -10.41
N SER A 126 1.86 -10.75 -10.94
CA SER A 126 2.45 -9.88 -11.98
C SER A 126 1.51 -9.63 -13.17
N ALA A 127 0.82 -10.68 -13.66
CA ALA A 127 -0.12 -10.57 -14.78
C ALA A 127 -1.34 -9.67 -14.46
N VAL A 128 -1.84 -9.72 -13.22
CA VAL A 128 -2.96 -8.88 -12.76
C VAL A 128 -2.55 -7.41 -12.78
N TRP A 129 -1.35 -7.12 -12.27
CA TRP A 129 -0.81 -5.77 -12.21
C TRP A 129 -0.39 -5.20 -13.56
N GLU A 130 0.09 -6.04 -14.48
CA GLU A 130 0.27 -5.65 -15.89
C GLU A 130 -1.06 -5.27 -16.57
N SER A 131 -2.11 -6.06 -16.33
CA SER A 131 -3.45 -5.75 -16.83
C SER A 131 -3.94 -4.42 -16.27
N GLN A 132 -3.74 -4.19 -14.96
CA GLN A 132 -4.10 -2.93 -14.32
C GLN A 132 -3.33 -1.73 -14.88
N ARG A 133 -2.01 -1.86 -15.11
CA ARG A 133 -1.21 -0.80 -15.75
C ARG A 133 -1.74 -0.46 -17.14
N LYS A 134 -2.12 -1.46 -17.94
CA LYS A 134 -2.74 -1.26 -19.26
C LYS A 134 -4.08 -0.55 -19.16
N HIS A 135 -4.93 -0.95 -18.21
CA HIS A 135 -6.22 -0.32 -17.96
C HIS A 135 -6.07 1.16 -17.56
N LEU A 136 -5.18 1.47 -16.61
CA LEU A 136 -4.93 2.86 -16.20
C LEU A 136 -4.32 3.71 -17.32
N ALA A 137 -3.51 3.12 -18.20
CA ALA A 137 -3.00 3.82 -19.39
C ALA A 137 -4.12 4.14 -20.39
N GLN A 138 -5.14 3.27 -20.52
CA GLN A 138 -6.32 3.54 -21.35
C GLN A 138 -7.23 4.61 -20.73
N SER A 139 -7.27 4.68 -19.40
CA SER A 139 -8.03 5.68 -18.63
C SER A 139 -7.15 6.81 -18.08
N ALA A 140 -6.11 7.21 -18.82
CA ALA A 140 -5.09 8.14 -18.34
C ALA A 140 -5.67 9.50 -17.87
N GLU A 141 -6.66 10.06 -18.57
CA GLU A 141 -7.31 11.32 -18.17
C GLU A 141 -8.00 11.21 -16.80
N LEU A 142 -8.74 10.12 -16.58
CA LEU A 142 -9.42 9.84 -15.32
C LEU A 142 -8.40 9.57 -14.20
N TRP A 143 -7.33 8.83 -14.50
CA TRP A 143 -6.25 8.57 -13.55
C TRP A 143 -5.56 9.86 -13.11
N GLN A 144 -5.20 10.74 -14.04
CA GLN A 144 -4.59 12.04 -13.72
C GLN A 144 -5.54 12.95 -12.94
N ALA A 145 -6.83 12.97 -13.30
CA ALA A 145 -7.84 13.72 -12.55
C ALA A 145 -8.00 13.20 -11.12
N ALA A 146 -7.95 11.89 -10.91
CA ALA A 146 -8.00 11.26 -9.59
C ALA A 146 -6.78 11.63 -8.73
N LEU A 147 -5.57 11.53 -9.30
CA LEU A 147 -4.34 11.91 -8.60
C LEU A 147 -4.29 13.40 -8.25
N ALA A 148 -4.81 14.27 -9.13
CA ALA A 148 -4.86 15.71 -8.88
C ALA A 148 -5.90 16.11 -7.82
N TRP A 149 -6.86 15.23 -7.53
CA TRP A 149 -7.88 15.39 -6.49
C TRP A 149 -7.41 14.85 -5.14
N SER A 150 -6.71 13.71 -5.10
CA SER A 150 -6.33 13.01 -3.85
C SER A 150 -5.70 13.90 -2.76
N PRO A 151 -4.66 14.71 -3.04
CA PRO A 151 -4.01 15.52 -2.01
C PRO A 151 -4.83 16.74 -1.55
N SER A 152 -6.01 17.01 -2.15
CA SER A 152 -6.85 18.15 -1.80
C SER A 152 -7.67 17.85 -0.55
N SER A 153 -7.05 17.83 0.63
CA SER A 153 -7.71 17.51 1.90
C SER A 153 -8.79 18.54 2.30
N SER A 154 -8.80 19.72 1.69
CA SER A 154 -9.75 20.80 1.97
C SER A 154 -9.76 21.83 0.83
N GLY A 155 -10.73 21.74 -0.08
CA GLY A 155 -11.11 22.89 -0.93
C GLY A 155 -11.07 22.67 -2.45
N GLY A 156 -12.26 22.61 -3.06
CA GLY A 156 -12.53 23.20 -4.38
C GLY A 156 -12.56 22.27 -5.59
N LYS A 157 -11.80 21.16 -5.62
CA LYS A 157 -11.84 20.23 -6.77
C LYS A 157 -12.91 19.16 -6.56
N GLN A 158 -13.87 19.11 -7.48
CA GLN A 158 -14.91 18.10 -7.47
C GLN A 158 -14.32 16.72 -7.82
N ARG A 159 -14.67 15.71 -7.01
CA ARG A 159 -14.29 14.31 -7.26
C ARG A 159 -14.72 13.88 -8.67
N PRO A 160 -13.86 13.20 -9.44
CA PRO A 160 -14.27 12.58 -10.70
C PRO A 160 -15.40 11.56 -10.49
N ALA A 161 -16.50 11.70 -11.23
CA ALA A 161 -17.69 10.85 -11.08
C ALA A 161 -17.39 9.36 -11.34
N GLN A 162 -16.46 9.06 -12.25
CA GLN A 162 -16.13 7.69 -12.69
C GLN A 162 -14.96 7.05 -11.95
N ILE A 163 -14.51 7.62 -10.82
CA ILE A 163 -13.25 7.20 -10.17
C ILE A 163 -13.18 5.71 -9.80
N GLY A 164 -14.33 5.07 -9.55
CA GLY A 164 -14.39 3.62 -9.28
C GLY A 164 -14.09 2.74 -10.48
N GLU A 165 -14.18 3.26 -11.70
CA GLU A 165 -13.77 2.53 -12.91
C GLU A 165 -12.26 2.27 -12.95
N LEU A 166 -11.47 3.03 -12.19
CA LEU A 166 -10.04 2.78 -12.04
C LEU A 166 -9.75 1.48 -11.29
N PHE A 167 -10.69 0.97 -10.50
CA PHE A 167 -10.50 -0.21 -9.67
C PHE A 167 -11.23 -1.42 -10.27
N PRO A 168 -10.54 -2.55 -10.50
CA PRO A 168 -11.17 -3.76 -11.01
C PRO A 168 -12.16 -4.35 -10.02
N VAL A 169 -11.93 -4.18 -8.72
CA VAL A 169 -12.82 -4.65 -7.64
C VAL A 169 -13.30 -3.46 -6.82
N CYS A 170 -14.62 -3.35 -6.63
CA CYS A 170 -15.22 -2.39 -5.73
C CYS A 170 -16.12 -3.11 -4.72
N VAL A 171 -15.97 -2.82 -3.44
CA VAL A 171 -16.83 -3.27 -2.35
C VAL A 171 -17.51 -2.04 -1.78
N LEU A 172 -18.83 -1.95 -1.90
CA LEU A 172 -19.58 -0.74 -1.58
C LEU A 172 -20.71 -1.04 -0.61
N HIS A 173 -20.89 -0.14 0.35
CA HIS A 173 -22.17 -0.02 1.03
C HIS A 173 -23.28 0.32 0.02
N ALA A 174 -24.48 -0.25 0.18
CA ALA A 174 -25.60 -0.07 -0.74
C ALA A 174 -25.95 1.42 -1.01
N ALA A 175 -25.92 2.26 0.01
CA ALA A 175 -26.09 3.72 -0.15
C ALA A 175 -25.04 4.40 -1.05
N GLN A 176 -23.85 3.80 -1.23
CA GLN A 176 -22.79 4.31 -2.11
C GLN A 176 -22.86 3.73 -3.52
N SER A 177 -23.78 2.79 -3.81
CA SER A 177 -23.78 2.04 -5.06
C SER A 177 -24.03 2.91 -6.30
N GLY A 178 -24.74 4.03 -6.11
CA GLY A 178 -24.94 5.05 -7.16
C GLY A 178 -23.70 5.88 -7.49
N LEU A 179 -22.63 5.85 -6.67
CA LEU A 179 -21.43 6.66 -6.91
C LEU A 179 -20.52 6.13 -8.02
N LEU A 180 -20.69 4.89 -8.49
CA LEU A 180 -19.72 4.23 -9.38
C LEU A 180 -20.30 3.64 -10.69
N SER A 181 -21.39 4.17 -11.24
CA SER A 181 -22.00 3.67 -12.51
C SER A 181 -21.73 4.60 -13.71
N PRO A 182 -21.37 4.10 -14.92
CA PRO A 182 -22.28 3.31 -15.76
C PRO A 182 -21.66 2.09 -16.48
N LYS A 183 -20.37 1.79 -16.29
CA LYS A 183 -19.71 0.71 -17.04
C LYS A 183 -20.11 -0.65 -16.47
N LYS A 184 -20.70 -1.49 -17.33
CA LYS A 184 -21.13 -2.84 -16.98
C LYS A 184 -19.93 -3.66 -16.50
N ARG A 185 -19.99 -4.15 -15.26
CA ARG A 185 -19.02 -5.06 -14.64
C ARG A 185 -19.26 -6.50 -15.10
N ASP A 186 -18.28 -7.36 -14.94
CA ASP A 186 -18.45 -8.78 -15.27
C ASP A 186 -19.34 -9.47 -14.23
N ILE A 187 -19.08 -9.21 -12.96
CA ILE A 187 -19.74 -9.87 -11.82
C ILE A 187 -20.27 -8.84 -10.83
N LEU A 188 -21.53 -9.00 -10.42
CA LEU A 188 -22.12 -8.36 -9.24
C LEU A 188 -22.31 -9.42 -8.14
N LEU A 189 -21.86 -9.14 -6.93
CA LEU A 189 -22.11 -9.95 -5.74
C LEU A 189 -22.89 -9.10 -4.73
N VAL A 190 -24.08 -9.56 -4.32
CA VAL A 190 -24.88 -8.87 -3.30
C VAL A 190 -24.92 -9.71 -2.04
N LEU A 191 -24.35 -9.20 -0.96
CA LEU A 191 -24.43 -9.81 0.37
C LEU A 191 -25.78 -9.53 1.01
N GLN A 192 -26.34 -10.55 1.66
CA GLN A 192 -27.65 -10.48 2.31
C GLN A 192 -28.72 -9.85 1.41
N ALA A 193 -28.83 -10.34 0.16
CA ALA A 193 -29.67 -9.73 -0.87
C ALA A 193 -31.15 -9.53 -0.47
N GLN A 194 -31.64 -10.28 0.53
CA GLN A 194 -32.96 -10.09 1.14
C GLN A 194 -33.16 -8.72 1.81
N ARG A 195 -32.09 -8.06 2.28
CA ARG A 195 -32.14 -6.72 2.89
C ARG A 195 -32.13 -5.59 1.86
N LEU A 196 -31.80 -5.89 0.61
CA LEU A 196 -31.63 -4.93 -0.48
C LEU A 196 -32.64 -5.16 -1.62
N SER A 197 -33.78 -5.79 -1.32
CA SER A 197 -34.75 -6.24 -2.33
C SER A 197 -35.30 -5.13 -3.22
N GLU A 198 -35.41 -3.90 -2.70
CA GLU A 198 -35.95 -2.75 -3.44
C GLU A 198 -34.97 -2.20 -4.49
N GLN A 199 -33.67 -2.18 -4.17
CA GLN A 199 -32.62 -1.62 -5.03
C GLN A 199 -32.07 -2.66 -6.01
N LEU A 200 -32.29 -3.95 -5.72
CA LEU A 200 -31.75 -5.08 -6.47
C LEU A 200 -32.02 -5.03 -8.00
N PRO A 201 -33.22 -4.68 -8.50
CA PRO A 201 -33.48 -4.66 -9.94
C PRO A 201 -32.59 -3.66 -10.69
N GLU A 202 -32.30 -2.51 -10.09
CA GLU A 202 -31.40 -1.50 -10.64
C GLU A 202 -29.95 -2.00 -10.64
N MET A 203 -29.53 -2.61 -9.52
CA MET A 203 -28.17 -3.15 -9.36
C MET A 203 -27.84 -4.22 -10.41
N LEU A 204 -28.79 -5.09 -10.73
CA LEU A 204 -28.61 -6.17 -11.71
C LEU A 204 -28.28 -5.65 -13.12
N ALA A 205 -28.65 -4.41 -13.46
CA ALA A 205 -28.30 -3.80 -14.74
C ALA A 205 -26.81 -3.45 -14.85
N TRP A 206 -26.10 -3.33 -13.72
CA TRP A 206 -24.69 -2.92 -13.68
C TRP A 206 -23.70 -4.05 -13.94
N ALA A 207 -24.15 -5.30 -14.09
CA ALA A 207 -23.27 -6.44 -14.33
C ALA A 207 -23.78 -7.43 -15.38
N THR A 208 -22.86 -8.24 -15.90
CA THR A 208 -23.18 -9.31 -16.86
C THR A 208 -23.76 -10.54 -16.17
N CYS A 209 -23.23 -10.90 -15.01
CA CYS A 209 -23.78 -11.92 -14.14
C CYS A 209 -23.87 -11.43 -12.69
N ALA A 210 -24.80 -12.00 -11.94
CA ALA A 210 -25.03 -11.64 -10.55
C ALA A 210 -25.11 -12.86 -9.63
N LEU A 211 -24.40 -12.79 -8.51
CA LEU A 211 -24.42 -13.74 -7.41
C LEU A 211 -25.11 -13.10 -6.19
N LEU A 212 -26.24 -13.64 -5.79
CA LEU A 212 -26.99 -13.17 -4.63
C LEU A 212 -26.77 -14.14 -3.46
N LEU A 213 -26.04 -13.69 -2.45
CA LEU A 213 -25.85 -14.43 -1.22
C LEU A 213 -26.99 -14.05 -0.26
N GLN A 214 -27.74 -15.06 0.21
CA GLN A 214 -28.93 -14.85 1.04
C GLN A 214 -28.87 -15.60 2.36
N ASP A 215 -29.38 -14.98 3.43
CA ASP A 215 -29.56 -15.68 4.70
C ASP A 215 -30.69 -16.69 4.60
N THR A 216 -30.56 -17.80 5.32
CA THR A 216 -31.51 -18.91 5.25
C THR A 216 -32.75 -18.76 6.16
N LEU A 217 -32.89 -17.66 6.92
CA LEU A 217 -34.02 -17.40 7.83
C LEU A 217 -34.51 -15.95 7.73
N PRO A 218 -35.84 -15.70 7.72
CA PRO A 218 -36.41 -14.37 7.88
C PRO A 218 -36.56 -14.05 9.37
N GLY A 219 -35.88 -13.01 9.86
CA GLY A 219 -36.25 -12.33 11.10
C GLY A 219 -35.23 -12.39 12.23
N SER A 220 -34.61 -11.24 12.50
CA SER A 220 -34.44 -10.66 13.84
C SER A 220 -33.91 -9.23 13.67
N GLY A 221 -34.78 -8.35 13.18
CA GLY A 221 -34.58 -6.92 13.36
C GLY A 221 -34.78 -6.61 14.84
N SER A 222 -33.71 -6.41 15.58
CA SER A 222 -33.74 -6.03 16.99
C SER A 222 -33.02 -4.70 17.19
N LEU A 223 -33.84 -3.66 17.37
CA LEU A 223 -33.62 -2.46 18.18
C LEU A 223 -32.47 -1.50 17.82
N VAL A 224 -32.87 -0.48 17.05
CA VAL A 224 -32.19 0.71 16.52
C VAL A 224 -31.77 1.74 17.60
N ILE A 225 -31.25 1.32 18.77
CA ILE A 225 -30.70 2.26 19.78
C ILE A 225 -29.23 1.94 20.14
N LEU A 226 -28.69 0.80 19.67
CA LEU A 226 -27.25 0.46 19.71
C LEU A 226 -26.44 1.00 18.51
N ASP A 227 -27.10 1.75 17.61
CA ASP A 227 -26.64 2.02 16.23
C ASP A 227 -25.46 3.01 16.16
N GLU A 228 -25.48 4.09 16.95
CA GLU A 228 -24.41 5.11 16.90
C GLU A 228 -23.08 4.61 17.48
N ASP A 229 -23.09 3.95 18.65
CA ASP A 229 -21.86 3.39 19.23
C ASP A 229 -21.29 2.24 18.40
N ALA A 230 -22.15 1.41 17.81
CA ALA A 230 -21.74 0.36 16.89
C ALA A 230 -21.14 0.95 15.60
N ARG A 231 -21.77 1.98 15.04
CA ARG A 231 -21.29 2.71 13.87
C ARG A 231 -19.95 3.40 14.11
N LEU A 232 -19.78 4.10 15.23
CA LEU A 232 -18.52 4.76 15.58
C LEU A 232 -17.38 3.74 15.80
N LYS A 233 -17.69 2.57 16.37
CA LYS A 233 -16.73 1.46 16.49
C LYS A 233 -16.34 0.90 15.12
N ALA A 234 -17.32 0.68 14.24
CA ALA A 234 -17.05 0.23 12.88
C ALA A 234 -16.19 1.24 12.10
N GLU A 235 -16.47 2.55 12.24
CA GLU A 235 -15.67 3.61 11.62
C GLU A 235 -14.25 3.65 12.19
N LEU A 236 -14.08 3.52 13.51
CA LEU A 236 -12.75 3.43 14.13
C LEU A 236 -11.94 2.24 13.63
N GLU A 237 -12.58 1.08 13.44
CA GLU A 237 -11.90 -0.12 12.98
C GLU A 237 -11.54 -0.04 11.49
N MET A 238 -12.42 0.54 10.67
CA MET A 238 -12.11 0.88 9.27
C MET A 238 -10.92 1.84 9.18
N LEU A 239 -10.92 2.93 9.94
CA LEU A 239 -9.80 3.89 9.94
C LEU A 239 -8.50 3.25 10.44
N ALA A 240 -8.58 2.32 11.42
CA ALA A 240 -7.41 1.61 11.92
C ALA A 240 -6.80 0.73 10.85
N GLN A 241 -7.65 0.05 10.08
CA GLN A 241 -7.22 -0.78 8.97
C GLN A 241 -6.55 0.03 7.87
N GLU A 242 -7.18 1.12 7.41
CA GLU A 242 -6.58 2.02 6.42
C GLU A 242 -5.24 2.57 6.92
N LEU A 243 -5.15 2.89 8.22
CA LEU A 243 -3.93 3.39 8.83
C LEU A 243 -2.83 2.33 8.87
N GLY A 244 -3.18 1.09 9.20
CA GLY A 244 -2.25 -0.04 9.13
C GLY A 244 -1.76 -0.32 7.71
N ASP A 245 -2.64 -0.20 6.70
CA ASP A 245 -2.30 -0.36 5.29
C ASP A 245 -1.32 0.73 4.84
N MET A 246 -1.61 1.99 5.18
CA MET A 246 -0.79 3.16 4.84
C MET A 246 0.56 3.16 5.58
N GLU A 247 0.60 2.81 6.87
CA GLU A 247 1.85 2.69 7.63
C GLU A 247 2.73 1.55 7.09
N LEU A 248 2.14 0.39 6.75
CA LEU A 248 2.87 -0.70 6.10
C LEU A 248 3.45 -0.22 4.77
N GLU A 249 2.64 0.44 3.96
CA GLU A 249 3.04 0.91 2.65
C GLU A 249 4.18 1.94 2.74
N PHE A 250 4.03 2.92 3.62
CA PHE A 250 5.03 3.95 3.86
C PHE A 250 6.35 3.36 4.36
N ALA A 251 6.32 2.48 5.37
CA ALA A 251 7.52 1.83 5.89
C ALA A 251 8.20 0.94 4.84
N THR A 252 7.40 0.28 3.99
CA THR A 252 7.91 -0.53 2.86
C THR A 252 8.63 0.34 1.84
N LEU A 253 7.99 1.42 1.39
CA LEU A 253 8.59 2.31 0.40
C LEU A 253 9.87 2.98 0.93
N GLN A 254 9.88 3.39 2.21
CA GLN A 254 11.09 3.94 2.84
C GLN A 254 12.24 2.94 2.82
N ALA A 255 11.99 1.67 3.14
CA ALA A 255 13.02 0.63 3.14
C ALA A 255 13.52 0.31 1.73
N GLU A 256 12.60 0.19 0.76
CA GLU A 256 12.94 -0.03 -0.66
C GLU A 256 13.78 1.13 -1.23
N LEU A 257 13.43 2.38 -0.92
CA LEU A 257 14.19 3.55 -1.33
C LEU A 257 15.55 3.63 -0.63
N ALA A 258 15.63 3.28 0.65
CA ALA A 258 16.89 3.22 1.37
C ALA A 258 17.83 2.18 0.73
N GLU A 259 17.35 0.97 0.48
CA GLU A 259 18.12 -0.08 -0.19
C GLU A 259 18.56 0.32 -1.60
N PHE A 260 17.65 0.91 -2.39
CA PHE A 260 18.00 1.42 -3.70
C PHE A 260 19.06 2.53 -3.64
N SER A 261 18.93 3.44 -2.67
CA SER A 261 19.91 4.51 -2.44
C SER A 261 21.29 3.94 -2.11
N ARG A 262 21.35 2.88 -1.30
CA ARG A 262 22.60 2.16 -1.02
C ARG A 262 23.24 1.59 -2.28
N ASP A 263 22.47 0.83 -3.06
CA ASP A 263 22.99 0.22 -4.30
C ASP A 263 23.48 1.29 -5.28
N TYR A 264 22.70 2.36 -5.43
CA TYR A 264 23.07 3.52 -6.24
C TYR A 264 24.38 4.16 -5.76
N HIS A 265 24.50 4.50 -4.47
CA HIS A 265 25.71 5.14 -3.95
C HIS A 265 26.94 4.23 -4.00
N ALA A 266 26.78 2.93 -3.75
CA ALA A 266 27.85 1.94 -3.83
C ALA A 266 28.38 1.79 -5.27
N ARG A 267 27.48 1.67 -6.25
CA ARG A 267 27.84 1.42 -7.66
C ARG A 267 28.20 2.68 -8.43
N VAL A 268 27.39 3.73 -8.29
CA VAL A 268 27.45 4.97 -9.08
C VAL A 268 28.21 6.07 -8.33
N GLY A 269 28.00 6.20 -7.01
CA GLY A 269 28.53 7.30 -6.21
C GLY A 269 30.06 7.40 -6.24
N SER A 270 30.77 6.28 -6.07
CA SER A 270 32.24 6.24 -6.13
C SER A 270 32.81 6.73 -7.47
N ARG A 271 32.16 6.35 -8.58
CA ARG A 271 32.54 6.75 -9.95
C ARG A 271 32.25 8.22 -10.22
N MET A 272 31.12 8.74 -9.73
CA MET A 272 30.82 10.18 -9.84
C MET A 272 31.90 11.03 -9.16
N ILE A 273 32.34 10.64 -7.97
CA ILE A 273 33.42 11.33 -7.25
C ILE A 273 34.71 11.29 -8.05
N GLU A 274 35.05 10.14 -8.64
CA GLU A 274 36.25 10.03 -9.46
C GLU A 274 36.16 10.94 -10.69
N LEU A 275 35.03 10.90 -11.40
CA LEU A 275 34.82 11.72 -12.58
C LEU A 275 34.89 13.22 -12.25
N ASP A 276 34.22 13.67 -11.19
CA ASP A 276 34.28 15.07 -10.76
C ASP A 276 35.70 15.48 -10.37
N ALA A 277 36.46 14.60 -9.70
CA ALA A 277 37.85 14.86 -9.36
C ALA A 277 38.76 14.95 -10.60
N LEU A 278 38.54 14.12 -11.61
CA LEU A 278 39.25 14.20 -12.89
C LEU A 278 38.88 15.47 -13.66
N GLN A 279 37.60 15.83 -13.71
CA GLN A 279 37.13 17.06 -14.33
C GLN A 279 37.73 18.30 -13.67
N ALA A 280 37.81 18.32 -12.33
CA ALA A 280 38.48 19.39 -11.58
C ALA A 280 39.97 19.50 -11.93
N LYS A 281 40.68 18.38 -12.06
CA LYS A 281 42.09 18.36 -12.51
C LYS A 281 42.25 18.88 -13.93
N ILE A 282 41.40 18.43 -14.86
CA ILE A 282 41.43 18.89 -16.27
C ILE A 282 41.17 20.39 -16.34
N ALA A 283 40.14 20.88 -15.65
CA ALA A 283 39.81 22.30 -15.62
C ALA A 283 40.97 23.13 -15.04
N ARG A 284 41.65 22.61 -14.01
CA ARG A 284 42.84 23.24 -13.45
C ARG A 284 44.00 23.31 -14.43
N CYS A 285 44.32 22.22 -15.14
CA CYS A 285 45.36 22.24 -16.17
C CYS A 285 45.07 23.27 -17.28
N TYR A 286 43.80 23.42 -17.69
CA TYR A 286 43.43 24.47 -18.64
C TYR A 286 43.59 25.88 -18.09
N ALA A 287 43.19 26.11 -16.84
CA ALA A 287 43.34 27.40 -16.18
C ALA A 287 44.83 27.77 -16.01
N ASP A 288 45.69 26.82 -15.69
CA ASP A 288 47.13 27.05 -15.55
C ASP A 288 47.80 27.36 -16.90
N ARG A 289 47.36 26.73 -18.00
CA ARG A 289 47.81 27.05 -19.37
C ARG A 289 47.29 28.39 -19.90
N LEU A 290 46.08 28.76 -19.51
CA LEU A 290 45.40 30.00 -19.89
C LEU A 290 45.31 30.96 -18.70
N ALA A 291 46.45 31.22 -18.05
CA ALA A 291 46.51 31.97 -16.80
C ALA A 291 45.87 33.37 -16.84
N ALA A 292 45.73 33.97 -18.03
CA ALA A 292 45.09 35.27 -18.23
C ALA A 292 43.56 35.20 -18.50
N ASP A 293 42.97 34.00 -18.61
CA ASP A 293 41.54 33.81 -18.84
C ASP A 293 40.79 33.58 -17.51
N GLU A 294 40.12 34.63 -17.03
CA GLU A 294 39.29 34.59 -15.82
C GLU A 294 38.16 33.54 -15.91
N ALA A 295 37.64 33.27 -17.12
CA ALA A 295 36.59 32.26 -17.29
C ALA A 295 37.14 30.84 -17.11
N ALA A 296 38.39 30.58 -17.49
CA ALA A 296 39.05 29.30 -17.25
C ALA A 296 39.33 29.08 -15.76
N GLN A 297 39.75 30.13 -15.03
CA GLN A 297 39.95 30.08 -13.58
C GLN A 297 38.63 29.81 -12.84
N SER A 298 37.56 30.53 -13.17
CA SER A 298 36.25 30.33 -12.54
C SER A 298 35.69 28.92 -12.79
N ARG A 299 35.86 28.36 -13.99
CA ARG A 299 35.47 26.96 -14.29
C ARG A 299 36.27 25.95 -13.46
N ALA A 300 37.56 26.19 -13.24
CA ALA A 300 38.38 25.32 -12.40
C ALA A 300 37.92 25.35 -10.93
N GLU A 301 37.62 26.54 -10.40
CA GLU A 301 37.07 26.70 -9.05
C GLU A 301 35.71 26.00 -8.89
N GLN A 302 34.79 26.19 -9.85
CA GLN A 302 33.49 25.51 -9.85
C GLN A 302 33.63 23.99 -9.89
N ALA A 303 34.54 23.46 -10.73
CA ALA A 303 34.78 22.04 -10.81
C ALA A 303 35.41 21.47 -9.52
N GLN A 304 36.30 22.22 -8.87
CA GLN A 304 36.85 21.86 -7.56
C GLN A 304 35.79 21.87 -6.46
N ALA A 305 34.96 22.91 -6.40
CA ALA A 305 33.86 23.00 -5.44
C ALA A 305 32.88 21.82 -5.61
N LYS A 306 32.53 21.48 -6.85
CA LYS A 306 31.69 20.33 -7.17
C LYS A 306 32.33 19.01 -6.70
N ALA A 307 33.60 18.79 -7.00
CA ALA A 307 34.31 17.57 -6.59
C ALA A 307 34.40 17.40 -5.06
N GLU A 308 34.56 18.50 -4.32
CA GLU A 308 34.56 18.47 -2.86
C GLU A 308 33.14 18.23 -2.31
N GLN A 309 32.12 18.87 -2.88
CA GLN A 309 30.73 18.63 -2.52
C GLN A 309 30.35 17.15 -2.72
N SER A 310 30.60 16.58 -3.90
CA SER A 310 30.32 15.16 -4.19
C SER A 310 31.01 14.21 -3.20
N ARG A 311 32.24 14.55 -2.76
CA ARG A 311 32.98 13.78 -1.77
C ARG A 311 32.36 13.87 -0.37
N GLN A 312 31.95 15.06 0.05
CA GLN A 312 31.31 15.27 1.35
C GLN A 312 29.95 14.58 1.42
N GLU A 313 29.13 14.69 0.37
CA GLU A 313 27.83 14.02 0.28
C GLU A 313 27.98 12.50 0.37
N HIS A 314 28.93 11.90 -0.35
CA HIS A 314 29.17 10.46 -0.28
C HIS A 314 29.69 9.99 1.08
N ARG A 315 30.56 10.77 1.73
CA ARG A 315 31.02 10.46 3.11
C ARG A 315 29.86 10.47 4.09
N ARG A 316 29.04 11.53 4.05
CA ARG A 316 27.85 11.66 4.90
C ARG A 316 26.89 10.49 4.69
N PHE A 317 26.69 10.06 3.44
CA PHE A 317 25.89 8.88 3.15
C PHE A 317 26.49 7.61 3.76
N THR A 318 27.78 7.37 3.54
CA THR A 318 28.49 6.18 4.04
C THR A 318 28.52 6.11 5.57
N GLU A 319 28.55 7.26 6.27
CA GLU A 319 28.49 7.33 7.72
C GLU A 319 27.08 7.02 8.26
N LEU A 320 26.03 7.47 7.58
CA LEU A 320 24.63 7.26 8.00
C LEU A 320 24.11 5.85 7.71
N ASP A 321 24.72 5.14 6.76
CA ASP A 321 24.20 3.88 6.21
C ASP A 321 24.80 2.62 6.86
N GLN A 322 25.64 2.77 7.89
CA GLN A 322 26.30 1.65 8.59
C GLN A 322 25.33 0.73 9.37
N GLU A 323 24.05 1.07 9.44
CA GLU A 323 23.08 0.42 10.33
C GLU A 323 22.27 -0.72 9.67
N SER A 324 22.44 -1.01 8.38
CA SER A 324 21.63 -2.01 7.67
C SER A 324 22.46 -2.96 6.80
N GLU A 325 22.82 -4.12 7.35
CA GLU A 325 23.58 -5.17 6.66
C GLU A 325 22.72 -6.09 5.78
N LYS A 326 21.42 -6.21 6.06
CA LYS A 326 20.53 -7.16 5.38
C LYS A 326 19.77 -6.49 4.22
N PRO A 327 19.66 -7.15 3.05
CA PRO A 327 18.74 -6.74 1.98
C PRO A 327 17.29 -6.69 2.48
N PHE A 328 16.53 -5.70 2.03
CA PHE A 328 15.14 -5.55 2.45
C PHE A 328 14.24 -6.42 1.56
N ALA A 329 13.98 -7.65 2.01
CA ALA A 329 13.09 -8.60 1.34
C ALA A 329 12.02 -9.13 2.31
N PRO A 330 11.05 -8.28 2.71
CA PRO A 330 10.02 -8.66 3.67
C PRO A 330 9.12 -9.80 3.14
N SER A 331 8.98 -10.86 3.94
CA SER A 331 8.04 -11.96 3.67
C SER A 331 6.58 -11.47 3.75
N SER A 332 5.65 -12.23 3.16
CA SER A 332 4.21 -11.96 3.30
C SER A 332 3.76 -11.96 4.76
N ASP A 333 4.34 -12.86 5.57
CA ASP A 333 3.99 -13.02 6.98
C ASP A 333 4.50 -11.85 7.81
N LEU A 334 5.72 -11.36 7.53
CA LEU A 334 6.27 -10.17 8.17
C LEU A 334 5.40 -8.93 7.88
N LYS A 335 4.99 -8.74 6.62
CA LYS A 335 4.07 -7.64 6.22
C LYS A 335 2.74 -7.74 6.95
N ARG A 336 2.17 -8.94 7.04
CA ARG A 336 0.91 -9.19 7.73
C ARG A 336 1.03 -8.92 9.23
N LEU A 337 2.09 -9.38 9.87
CA LEU A 337 2.37 -9.15 11.29
C LEU A 337 2.52 -7.66 11.59
N PHE A 338 3.34 -6.95 10.81
CA PHE A 338 3.52 -5.51 10.97
C PHE A 338 2.20 -4.75 10.80
N ARG A 339 1.44 -5.03 9.73
CA ARG A 339 0.11 -4.43 9.49
C ARG A 339 -0.82 -4.61 10.69
N GLN A 340 -0.96 -5.85 11.17
CA GLN A 340 -1.83 -6.17 12.31
C GLN A 340 -1.36 -5.47 13.60
N LEU A 341 -0.06 -5.39 13.80
CA LEU A 341 0.51 -4.69 14.94
C LEU A 341 0.21 -3.19 14.86
N ALA A 342 0.51 -2.55 13.73
CA ALA A 342 0.24 -1.13 13.48
C ALA A 342 -1.25 -0.77 13.72
N GLN A 343 -2.19 -1.60 13.25
CA GLN A 343 -3.63 -1.43 13.51
C GLN A 343 -3.97 -1.36 15.01
N LYS A 344 -3.25 -2.11 15.87
CA LYS A 344 -3.52 -2.21 17.31
C LYS A 344 -2.78 -1.16 18.13
N ILE A 345 -1.49 -0.96 17.84
CA ILE A 345 -0.59 -0.13 18.64
C ILE A 345 -0.48 1.31 18.15
N HIS A 346 -1.28 1.73 17.16
CA HIS A 346 -1.18 3.09 16.63
C HIS A 346 -1.47 4.16 17.72
N PRO A 347 -0.62 5.20 17.88
CA PRO A 347 -0.78 6.22 18.93
C PRO A 347 -2.07 7.05 18.84
N ASP A 348 -2.71 7.12 17.67
CA ASP A 348 -3.99 7.82 17.50
C ASP A 348 -5.23 7.06 18.00
N ARG A 349 -5.08 5.76 18.28
CA ARG A 349 -6.11 4.97 19.00
C ARG A 349 -6.06 5.19 20.51
N ALA A 350 -5.07 5.94 21.01
CA ALA A 350 -4.90 6.15 22.43
C ALA A 350 -6.08 6.88 23.06
N SER A 351 -6.39 6.49 24.29
CA SER A 351 -7.45 7.05 25.11
C SER A 351 -6.99 8.25 25.96
N GLY A 352 -5.67 8.41 26.15
CA GLY A 352 -5.02 9.49 26.88
C GLY A 352 -3.57 9.72 26.44
N GLU A 353 -2.86 10.67 27.07
CA GLU A 353 -1.51 11.07 26.65
C GLU A 353 -0.42 10.06 27.06
N ALA A 354 -0.50 9.46 28.26
CA ALA A 354 0.43 8.41 28.68
C ALA A 354 0.30 7.16 27.78
N ASP A 355 -0.95 6.78 27.50
CA ASP A 355 -1.32 5.70 26.59
C ASP A 355 -0.84 5.97 25.13
N ARG A 356 -0.82 7.25 24.72
CA ARG A 356 -0.27 7.70 23.44
C ARG A 356 1.25 7.61 23.40
N ALA A 357 1.94 8.06 24.46
CA ALA A 357 3.39 8.02 24.54
C ALA A 357 3.91 6.57 24.43
N TRP A 358 3.29 5.65 25.19
CA TRP A 358 3.64 4.23 25.14
C TRP A 358 3.42 3.62 23.76
N ARG A 359 2.25 3.85 23.13
CA ARG A 359 2.00 3.41 21.75
C ARG A 359 2.97 4.02 20.74
N SER A 360 3.41 5.26 20.94
CA SER A 360 4.37 5.92 20.05
C SER A 360 5.74 5.24 20.10
N GLU A 361 6.17 4.81 21.30
CA GLU A 361 7.40 4.04 21.49
C GLU A 361 7.32 2.68 20.78
N LEU A 362 6.24 1.92 21.04
CA LEU A 362 6.02 0.62 20.38
C LEU A 362 5.95 0.76 18.86
N MET A 363 5.28 1.79 18.34
CA MET A 363 5.17 2.01 16.88
C MET A 363 6.52 2.37 16.26
N SER A 364 7.31 3.22 16.92
CA SER A 364 8.68 3.54 16.48
C SER A 364 9.57 2.29 16.43
N GLU A 365 9.45 1.44 17.44
CA GLU A 365 10.17 0.16 17.50
C GLU A 365 9.72 -0.81 16.41
N ALA A 366 8.40 -0.92 16.18
CA ALA A 366 7.84 -1.77 15.13
C ALA A 366 8.30 -1.32 13.74
N ASN A 367 8.34 0.00 13.48
CA ASN A 367 8.85 0.56 12.23
C ASN A 367 10.33 0.25 12.01
N ARG A 368 11.15 0.26 13.07
CA ARG A 368 12.57 -0.12 13.00
C ARG A 368 12.71 -1.61 12.70
N ALA A 369 12.01 -2.47 13.45
CA ALA A 369 12.05 -3.92 13.29
C ALA A 369 11.58 -4.37 11.89
N TYR A 370 10.50 -3.76 11.39
CA TYR A 370 9.99 -4.07 10.05
C TYR A 370 11.00 -3.75 8.95
N ARG A 371 11.61 -2.55 8.99
CA ARG A 371 12.62 -2.13 8.00
C ARG A 371 13.91 -2.96 8.07
N ALA A 372 14.24 -3.50 9.26
CA ALA A 372 15.36 -4.43 9.45
C ALA A 372 15.05 -5.88 9.05
N GLY A 373 13.77 -6.22 8.79
CA GLY A 373 13.34 -7.58 8.52
C GLY A 373 13.32 -8.49 9.76
N ASP A 374 13.28 -7.91 10.97
CA ASP A 374 13.41 -8.66 12.23
C ASP A 374 12.04 -9.07 12.77
N GLU A 375 11.52 -10.20 12.26
CA GLU A 375 10.22 -10.76 12.64
C GLU A 375 10.11 -11.06 14.15
N MET A 376 11.19 -11.55 14.75
CA MET A 376 11.26 -11.87 16.19
C MET A 376 10.97 -10.64 17.05
N VAL A 377 11.48 -9.46 16.68
CA VAL A 377 11.25 -8.23 17.43
C VAL A 377 9.78 -7.79 17.30
N LEU A 378 9.15 -7.95 16.13
CA LEU A 378 7.71 -7.66 15.98
C LEU A 378 6.84 -8.56 16.86
N LEU A 379 7.21 -9.84 17.01
CA LEU A 379 6.53 -10.76 17.92
C LEU A 379 6.74 -10.38 19.40
N GLU A 380 7.93 -9.91 19.76
CA GLU A 380 8.20 -9.39 21.11
C GLU A 380 7.35 -8.15 21.42
N ILE A 381 7.26 -7.19 20.49
CA ILE A 381 6.41 -6.00 20.65
C ILE A 381 4.94 -6.40 20.78
N LEU A 382 4.48 -7.39 20.01
CA LEU A 382 3.12 -7.92 20.14
C LEU A 382 2.88 -8.53 21.54
N ASN A 383 3.85 -9.28 22.08
CA ASN A 383 3.77 -9.84 23.42
C ASN A 383 3.77 -8.74 24.49
N GLN A 384 4.60 -7.70 24.35
CA GLN A 384 4.60 -6.54 25.24
C GLN A 384 3.24 -5.82 25.23
N TRP A 385 2.66 -5.63 24.04
CA TRP A 385 1.31 -5.07 23.90
C TRP A 385 0.25 -5.93 24.59
N GLN A 386 0.32 -7.25 24.48
CA GLN A 386 -0.61 -8.17 25.14
C GLN A 386 -0.44 -8.20 26.67
N ALA A 387 0.78 -8.05 27.17
CA ALA A 387 1.08 -7.96 28.60
C ALA A 387 0.53 -6.67 29.23
N GLY A 388 0.35 -5.61 28.43
CA GLY A 388 -0.20 -4.33 28.84
C GLY A 388 0.86 -3.29 29.19
N PRO A 389 0.45 -2.03 29.40
CA PRO A 389 1.38 -0.93 29.69
C PRO A 389 2.11 -1.17 31.02
N PRO A 390 3.38 -0.73 31.13
CA PRO A 390 4.11 -0.78 32.39
C PRO A 390 3.36 0.01 33.49
N GLU A 391 3.45 -0.43 34.75
CA GLU A 391 2.68 0.11 35.90
C GLU A 391 2.73 1.65 36.02
N HIS A 392 3.83 2.27 35.60
CA HIS A 392 4.00 3.73 35.59
C HIS A 392 3.07 4.46 34.60
N ALA A 393 2.76 3.87 33.44
CA ALA A 393 1.82 4.42 32.46
C ALA A 393 0.36 4.13 32.86
N ALA A 394 0.11 3.00 33.56
CA ALA A 394 -1.19 2.68 34.12
C ALA A 394 -1.62 3.71 35.19
N ASN A 395 -0.72 4.03 36.13
CA ASN A 395 -0.99 4.98 37.21
C ASN A 395 -1.19 6.44 36.74
N GLN A 396 -0.64 6.83 35.59
CA GLN A 396 -0.85 8.17 35.01
C GLN A 396 -2.15 8.28 34.21
N SER A 397 -2.69 7.16 33.73
CA SER A 397 -3.91 7.12 32.92
C SER A 397 -5.20 7.37 33.73
N GLU A 398 -5.16 7.21 35.06
CA GLU A 398 -6.33 7.38 35.94
C GLU A 398 -6.76 8.84 36.15
N THR A 399 -5.93 9.83 35.78
CA THR A 399 -6.17 11.25 36.12
C THR A 399 -6.85 12.08 35.03
N VAL A 400 -7.00 11.54 33.82
CA VAL A 400 -7.58 12.26 32.67
C VAL A 400 -8.80 11.51 32.15
N ALA A 401 -9.94 12.20 32.01
CA ALA A 401 -11.13 11.59 31.44
C ALA A 401 -10.83 11.02 30.03
N PRO A 402 -11.19 9.75 29.76
CA PRO A 402 -10.89 9.10 28.49
C PRO A 402 -11.49 9.89 27.33
N GLN A 403 -10.72 10.04 26.25
CA GLN A 403 -11.21 10.72 25.07
C GLN A 403 -12.31 9.90 24.39
N GLY A 404 -13.41 10.55 24.01
CA GLY A 404 -14.51 9.89 23.30
C GLY A 404 -14.13 9.45 21.88
N PRO A 405 -14.83 8.44 21.31
CA PRO A 405 -14.51 7.83 20.02
C PRO A 405 -14.43 8.84 18.86
N ALA A 406 -15.26 9.88 18.86
CA ALA A 406 -15.22 10.93 17.84
C ALA A 406 -13.87 11.69 17.78
N ARG A 407 -13.19 11.88 18.92
CA ARG A 407 -11.85 12.51 18.94
C ARG A 407 -10.77 11.57 18.40
N GLN A 408 -10.88 10.28 18.67
CA GLN A 408 -9.98 9.27 18.11
C GLN A 408 -10.14 9.20 16.59
N ILE A 409 -11.39 9.17 16.09
CA ILE A 409 -11.71 9.25 14.66
C ILE A 409 -11.04 10.48 14.04
N ALA A 410 -11.26 11.68 14.57
CA ALA A 410 -10.67 12.90 14.02
C ALA A 410 -9.13 12.88 13.97
N ARG A 411 -8.47 12.29 14.98
CA ARG A 411 -7.01 12.13 15.02
C ARG A 411 -6.52 11.18 13.93
N MET A 412 -7.14 10.00 13.82
CA MET A 412 -6.78 9.00 12.81
C MET A 412 -7.00 9.52 11.39
N GLN A 413 -8.08 10.26 11.16
CA GLN A 413 -8.36 10.92 9.88
C GLN A 413 -7.26 11.93 9.52
N LYS A 414 -6.82 12.74 10.51
CA LYS A 414 -5.73 13.69 10.30
C LYS A 414 -4.42 12.96 9.98
N ARG A 415 -4.09 11.91 10.73
CA ARG A 415 -2.87 11.13 10.51
C ARG A 415 -2.85 10.41 9.18
N LEU A 416 -3.97 9.85 8.74
CA LEU A 416 -4.11 9.26 7.40
C LEU A 416 -3.75 10.29 6.32
N ALA A 417 -4.27 11.52 6.43
CA ALA A 417 -3.94 12.59 5.50
C ALA A 417 -2.46 13.01 5.58
N GLU A 418 -1.85 12.99 6.76
CA GLU A 418 -0.41 13.27 6.94
C GLU A 418 0.45 12.20 6.25
N ILE A 419 0.17 10.90 6.46
CA ILE A 419 0.89 9.80 5.82
C ILE A 419 0.68 9.81 4.30
N GLU A 420 -0.53 10.10 3.83
CA GLU A 420 -0.83 10.25 2.40
C GLU A 420 0.05 11.34 1.77
N ALA A 421 0.18 12.49 2.42
CA ALA A 421 1.02 13.59 1.97
C ALA A 421 2.51 13.21 1.97
N GLU A 422 2.99 12.55 3.03
CA GLU A 422 4.38 12.06 3.13
C GLU A 422 4.69 11.02 2.03
N LEU A 423 3.78 10.07 1.79
CA LEU A 423 3.91 9.06 0.74
C LEU A 423 3.95 9.71 -0.65
N ASN A 424 3.03 10.64 -0.93
CA ASN A 424 3.00 11.37 -2.20
C ASN A 424 4.27 12.22 -2.40
N HIS A 425 4.84 12.79 -1.32
CA HIS A 425 6.10 13.51 -1.38
C HIS A 425 7.27 12.59 -1.73
N LEU A 426 7.33 11.39 -1.16
CA LEU A 426 8.33 10.37 -1.53
C LEU A 426 8.20 9.96 -3.00
N ILE A 427 6.98 9.70 -3.47
CA ILE A 427 6.70 9.31 -4.85
C ILE A 427 7.09 10.42 -5.84
N ALA A 428 6.92 11.69 -5.47
CA ALA A 428 7.32 12.83 -6.30
C ALA A 428 8.82 13.14 -6.27
N SER A 429 9.61 12.42 -5.47
CA SER A 429 11.05 12.67 -5.34
C SER A 429 11.85 12.18 -6.54
N ARG A 430 12.96 12.86 -6.84
CA ARG A 430 13.88 12.45 -7.93
C ARG A 430 14.50 11.08 -7.70
N LEU A 431 14.71 10.70 -6.44
CA LEU A 431 15.19 9.37 -6.07
C LEU A 431 14.16 8.30 -6.46
N TYR A 432 12.88 8.56 -6.19
CA TYR A 432 11.81 7.65 -6.59
C TYR A 432 11.67 7.55 -8.10
N GLU A 433 11.82 8.64 -8.86
CA GLU A 433 11.82 8.59 -10.33
C GLU A 433 12.91 7.65 -10.88
N LEU A 434 14.12 7.72 -10.30
CA LEU A 434 15.22 6.83 -10.69
C LEU A 434 14.95 5.38 -10.26
N PHE A 435 14.43 5.16 -9.06
CA PHE A 435 14.01 3.85 -8.56
C PHE A 435 12.94 3.21 -9.46
N ALA A 436 11.90 3.96 -9.82
CA ALA A 436 10.85 3.52 -10.73
C ALA A 436 11.40 3.17 -12.12
N ALA A 437 12.31 4.00 -12.66
CA ALA A 437 12.97 3.72 -13.93
C ALA A 437 13.83 2.45 -13.87
N ALA A 438 14.56 2.23 -12.78
CA ALA A 438 15.39 1.05 -12.57
C ALA A 438 14.53 -0.23 -12.46
N ASN A 439 13.41 -0.17 -11.75
CA ASN A 439 12.45 -1.29 -11.67
C ASN A 439 11.82 -1.62 -13.02
N LEU A 440 11.43 -0.60 -13.80
CA LEU A 440 10.90 -0.79 -15.15
C LEU A 440 11.94 -1.41 -16.09
N ALA A 441 13.21 -1.01 -15.97
CA ALA A 441 14.31 -1.63 -16.71
C ALA A 441 14.48 -3.10 -16.29
N ARG A 442 14.44 -3.40 -14.99
CA ARG A 442 14.56 -4.77 -14.44
C ARG A 442 13.46 -5.70 -14.97
N GLN A 443 12.21 -5.22 -15.05
CA GLN A 443 11.10 -5.96 -15.66
C GLN A 443 11.34 -6.33 -17.13
N ARG A 444 12.18 -5.55 -17.83
CA ARG A 444 12.60 -5.81 -19.21
C ARG A 444 13.94 -6.55 -19.28
N ASN A 445 14.38 -7.17 -18.19
CA ASN A 445 15.67 -7.84 -18.03
C ASN A 445 16.88 -6.93 -18.33
N ARG A 446 16.78 -5.65 -17.96
CA ARG A 446 17.87 -4.66 -18.07
C ARG A 446 18.26 -4.15 -16.69
N ASP A 447 19.54 -3.85 -16.49
CA ASP A 447 20.04 -3.22 -15.26
C ASP A 447 20.44 -1.76 -15.55
N LEU A 448 19.55 -0.83 -15.19
CA LEU A 448 19.76 0.59 -15.42
C LEU A 448 20.99 1.13 -14.66
N LEU A 449 21.22 0.64 -13.44
CA LEU A 449 22.37 1.10 -12.64
C LEU A 449 23.68 0.58 -13.26
N GLN A 450 23.67 -0.61 -13.85
CA GLN A 450 24.82 -1.13 -14.59
C GLN A 450 25.10 -0.31 -15.85
N GLU A 451 24.06 0.04 -16.61
CA GLU A 451 24.19 0.89 -17.79
C GLU A 451 24.77 2.28 -17.43
N LEU A 452 24.35 2.87 -16.31
CA LEU A 452 24.93 4.11 -15.79
C LEU A 452 26.39 3.96 -15.38
N VAL A 453 26.75 2.84 -14.74
CA VAL A 453 28.13 2.51 -14.38
C VAL A 453 29.01 2.44 -15.63
N GLU A 454 28.58 1.73 -16.67
CA GLU A 454 29.34 1.59 -17.93
C GLU A 454 29.53 2.94 -18.63
N GLN A 455 28.52 3.80 -18.62
CA GLN A 455 28.61 5.16 -19.15
C GLN A 455 29.62 6.02 -18.36
N LEU A 456 29.61 5.93 -17.03
CA LEU A 456 30.55 6.66 -16.20
C LEU A 456 31.98 6.14 -16.38
N ASP A 457 32.18 4.82 -16.46
CA ASP A 457 33.50 4.22 -16.69
C ASP A 457 34.09 4.69 -18.04
N ALA A 458 33.26 4.80 -19.09
CA ALA A 458 33.68 5.38 -20.36
C ALA A 458 34.06 6.86 -20.26
N GLN A 459 33.30 7.67 -19.51
CA GLN A 459 33.62 9.08 -19.26
C GLN A 459 34.89 9.25 -18.43
N ILE A 460 35.09 8.41 -17.42
CA ILE A 460 36.31 8.38 -16.61
C ILE A 460 37.52 8.03 -17.48
N ALA A 461 37.41 7.01 -18.34
CA ALA A 461 38.48 6.64 -19.26
C ALA A 461 38.85 7.80 -20.22
N ALA A 462 37.84 8.47 -20.79
CA ALA A 462 38.04 9.64 -21.63
C ALA A 462 38.68 10.81 -20.87
N ALA A 463 38.23 11.08 -19.63
CA ALA A 463 38.80 12.12 -18.78
C ALA A 463 40.26 11.81 -18.40
N ARG A 464 40.58 10.56 -18.05
CA ARG A 464 41.96 10.12 -17.78
C ARG A 464 42.85 10.27 -19.01
N ALA A 465 42.38 9.88 -20.19
CA ALA A 465 43.12 10.06 -21.44
C ALA A 465 43.37 11.54 -21.74
N ARG A 466 42.36 12.39 -21.56
CA ARG A 466 42.50 13.84 -21.75
C ARG A 466 43.47 14.48 -20.77
N LEU A 467 43.44 14.05 -19.50
CA LEU A 467 44.40 14.52 -18.51
C LEU A 467 45.83 14.08 -18.86
N ALA A 468 46.01 12.87 -19.40
CA ALA A 468 47.31 12.39 -19.86
C ALA A 468 47.85 13.22 -21.05
N GLU A 469 47.01 13.54 -22.05
CA GLU A 469 47.38 14.44 -23.15
C GLU A 469 47.83 15.82 -22.65
N LEU A 470 47.10 16.37 -21.66
CA LEU A 470 47.45 17.64 -21.04
C LEU A 470 48.70 17.55 -20.14
N GLY A 471 49.13 16.35 -19.72
CA GLY A 471 50.36 16.12 -18.99
C GLY A 471 51.58 15.89 -19.90
N THR A 472 51.40 15.29 -21.08
CA THR A 472 52.48 14.99 -22.03
C THR A 472 52.97 16.18 -22.86
N ASP A 473 52.20 17.26 -22.92
CA ASP A 473 52.56 18.52 -23.58
C ASP A 473 53.56 19.36 -22.77
N GLU A 474 53.93 18.94 -21.55
CA GLU A 474 55.12 19.43 -20.86
C GLU A 474 56.34 18.61 -21.31
N PHE A 475 57.37 19.30 -21.82
CA PHE A 475 58.59 18.81 -22.51
C PHE A 475 58.47 18.64 -24.03
N PRO A 476 58.72 19.75 -24.75
CA PRO A 476 59.98 19.85 -25.46
C PRO A 476 60.82 20.97 -24.82
N GLY A 477 62.05 20.62 -24.44
CA GLY A 477 63.02 21.56 -23.88
C GLY A 477 63.52 22.60 -24.86
#